data_AF-A0A434CI85-F1
#
_entry.id   AF-A0A434CI85-F1
#
_cell.length_a   1.000
_cell.length_b   1.000
_cell.length_c   1.000
_cell.angle_alpha   90.00
_cell.angle_beta   90.00
_cell.angle_gamma   90.00
#
_symmetry.space_group_name_H-M   'P 1'
#
loop_
_entity.id
_entity.type
_entity.pdbx_description
1 polymer ?
#
loop_
_entity_poly.entity_id
_entity_poly.type
_entity_poly.pdbx_seq_one_letter_code
_entity_poly.pdbx_strand_id
1 'polypeptide(L)'
;LQRDAPPGKEWLHEVKFDGYRMQAQLAGTEVRLLTRTGLDWTDKFGGEIVAGLGRLKCMDAIIDGEIVVLADSGVSSFALLQADLSARRTDRFLYYVFDLMRLDGEDLRTEPLVERKQALQDLLGKQPDNSAVRFSDHFAEPGKVMLEHACRMGLEGIVSK
;
A
#
# COMPACT_ATOMS: atom_id res chain seq x y z
N LEU A 1 -12.29 8.92 -13.62
CA LEU A 1 -11.06 9.75 -13.49
C LEU A 1 -11.47 11.20 -13.65
N GLN A 2 -11.19 12.05 -12.65
CA GLN A 2 -11.37 13.50 -12.76
C GLN A 2 -10.03 14.15 -13.14
N ARG A 3 -10.09 15.32 -13.79
CA ARG A 3 -8.90 16.06 -14.25
C ARG A 3 -8.21 16.85 -13.15
N ASP A 4 -8.98 17.27 -12.14
CA ASP A 4 -8.52 18.13 -11.07
C ASP A 4 -8.70 17.43 -9.73
N ALA A 5 -7.79 17.71 -8.79
CA ALA A 5 -7.94 17.28 -7.41
C ALA A 5 -9.05 18.11 -6.73
N PRO A 6 -9.89 17.50 -5.87
CA PRO A 6 -10.88 18.26 -5.11
C PRO A 6 -10.18 19.30 -4.22
N PRO A 7 -10.70 20.55 -4.17
CA PRO A 7 -10.19 21.57 -3.26
C PRO A 7 -10.74 21.35 -1.85
N GLY A 8 -9.95 21.65 -0.83
CA GLY A 8 -10.39 21.58 0.58
C GLY A 8 -9.34 20.95 1.49
N LYS A 9 -9.41 21.22 2.79
CA LYS A 9 -8.50 20.63 3.81
C LYS A 9 -9.02 19.30 4.35
N GLU A 10 -10.25 18.95 4.01
CA GLU A 10 -10.93 17.72 4.37
C GLU A 10 -10.46 16.52 3.54
N TRP A 11 -9.72 16.75 2.46
CA TRP A 11 -9.22 15.71 1.56
C TRP A 11 -7.80 15.30 1.91
N LEU A 12 -7.55 13.99 1.88
CA LEU A 12 -6.19 13.44 1.93
C LEU A 12 -5.76 12.98 0.54
N HIS A 13 -4.58 13.40 0.09
CA HIS A 13 -4.05 13.03 -1.21
C HIS A 13 -2.92 12.01 -1.08
N GLU A 14 -3.04 10.89 -1.79
CA GLU A 14 -2.06 9.80 -1.83
C GLU A 14 -1.53 9.60 -3.25
N VAL A 15 -0.31 9.06 -3.38
CA VAL A 15 0.24 8.68 -4.68
C VAL A 15 -0.60 7.55 -5.26
N LYS A 16 -1.02 7.69 -6.53
CA LYS A 16 -1.62 6.57 -7.25
C LYS A 16 -0.50 5.62 -7.69
N PHE A 17 -0.56 4.42 -7.14
CA PHE A 17 0.27 3.30 -7.60
C PHE A 17 -0.43 2.55 -8.73
N ASP A 18 0.36 2.06 -9.68
CA ASP A 18 -0.10 1.16 -10.74
C ASP A 18 0.36 -0.27 -10.42
N GLY A 19 -0.56 -1.09 -9.93
CA GLY A 19 -0.22 -2.37 -9.32
C GLY A 19 -1.39 -3.35 -9.18
N TYR A 20 -1.22 -4.31 -8.28
CA TYR A 20 -2.31 -5.16 -7.81
C TYR A 20 -2.71 -4.79 -6.39
N ARG A 21 -3.96 -4.35 -6.20
CA ARG A 21 -4.54 -4.16 -4.86
C ARG A 21 -4.65 -5.50 -4.14
N MET A 22 -4.04 -5.55 -2.96
CA MET A 22 -4.00 -6.72 -2.11
C MET A 22 -4.41 -6.36 -0.68
N GLN A 23 -5.16 -7.25 -0.06
CA GLN A 23 -5.46 -7.22 1.36
C GLN A 23 -4.59 -8.26 2.07
N ALA A 24 -3.71 -7.83 2.96
CA ALA A 24 -2.98 -8.71 3.84
C ALA A 24 -3.85 -9.05 5.07
N GLN A 25 -4.01 -10.34 5.34
CA GLN A 25 -4.65 -10.84 6.56
C GLN A 25 -3.60 -11.55 7.41
N LEU A 26 -3.40 -11.05 8.63
CA LEU A 26 -2.43 -11.55 9.59
C LEU A 26 -3.16 -12.29 10.71
N ALA A 27 -2.63 -13.45 11.10
CA ALA A 27 -3.02 -14.19 12.30
C ALA A 27 -1.75 -14.70 12.99
N GLY A 28 -1.28 -13.94 13.99
CA GLY A 28 0.07 -14.10 14.54
C GLY A 28 1.12 -13.91 13.45
N THR A 29 1.92 -14.96 13.21
CA THR A 29 2.95 -14.96 12.16
C THR A 29 2.45 -15.44 10.80
N GLU A 30 1.22 -15.94 10.71
CA GLU A 30 0.63 -16.37 9.44
C GLU A 30 0.12 -15.16 8.65
N VAL A 31 0.47 -15.09 7.37
CA VAL A 31 0.11 -14.00 6.48
C VAL A 31 -0.54 -14.57 5.23
N ARG A 32 -1.69 -14.04 4.84
CA ARG A 32 -2.31 -14.27 3.54
C ARG A 32 -2.47 -12.98 2.76
N LEU A 33 -2.18 -13.01 1.46
CA LEU A 33 -2.38 -11.90 0.54
C LEU A 33 -3.57 -12.21 -0.36
N LEU A 34 -4.69 -11.52 -0.12
CA LEU A 34 -5.93 -11.72 -0.85
C LEU A 34 -6.16 -10.62 -1.88
N THR A 35 -6.57 -11.01 -3.09
CA THR A 35 -7.02 -10.03 -4.10
C THR A 35 -8.33 -9.38 -3.68
N ARG A 36 -8.74 -8.32 -4.39
CA ARG A 36 -10.07 -7.70 -4.23
C ARG A 36 -11.24 -8.69 -4.34
N THR A 37 -11.08 -9.80 -5.06
CA THR A 37 -12.12 -10.84 -5.20
C THR A 37 -11.95 -12.00 -4.22
N GLY A 38 -11.02 -11.89 -3.26
CA GLY A 38 -10.78 -12.89 -2.23
C GLY A 38 -9.92 -14.08 -2.67
N LEU A 39 -9.24 -14.00 -3.82
CA LEU A 39 -8.32 -15.06 -4.24
C LEU A 39 -7.03 -14.97 -3.43
N ASP A 40 -6.57 -16.10 -2.90
CA ASP A 40 -5.29 -16.19 -2.19
C ASP A 40 -4.13 -16.20 -3.19
N TRP A 41 -3.35 -15.12 -3.20
CA TRP A 41 -2.18 -14.93 -4.05
C TRP A 41 -0.89 -14.87 -3.21
N THR A 42 -0.91 -15.44 -2.00
CA THR A 42 0.27 -15.50 -1.12
C THR A 42 1.46 -16.13 -1.80
N ASP A 43 1.28 -17.23 -2.55
CA ASP A 43 2.39 -17.89 -3.27
C ASP A 43 2.95 -17.07 -4.44
N LYS A 44 2.17 -16.11 -4.97
CA LYS A 44 2.57 -15.28 -6.12
C LYS A 44 3.42 -14.09 -5.72
N PHE A 45 3.10 -13.49 -4.58
CA PHE A 45 3.76 -12.28 -4.07
C PHE A 45 4.49 -12.51 -2.75
N GLY A 46 4.50 -13.75 -2.26
CA GLY A 46 5.19 -14.17 -1.05
C GLY A 46 6.70 -14.02 -1.17
N GLY A 47 7.39 -14.26 -0.05
CA GLY A 47 8.81 -13.93 0.11
C GLY A 47 8.96 -12.78 1.08
N GLU A 48 9.65 -11.71 0.67
CA GLU A 48 9.98 -10.59 1.55
C GLU A 48 8.76 -9.83 2.09
N ILE A 49 7.64 -9.78 1.34
CA ILE A 49 6.40 -9.15 1.80
C ILE A 49 5.81 -9.92 2.98
N VAL A 50 5.63 -11.24 2.83
CA VAL A 50 5.12 -12.12 3.90
C VAL A 50 6.07 -12.12 5.09
N ALA A 51 7.39 -12.18 4.84
CA ALA A 51 8.39 -12.11 5.90
C ALA A 51 8.35 -10.77 6.66
N GLY A 52 8.11 -9.66 5.96
CA GLY A 52 7.94 -8.33 6.55
C GLY A 52 6.71 -8.24 7.43
N LEU A 53 5.56 -8.67 6.91
CA LEU A 53 4.28 -8.65 7.62
C LEU A 53 4.27 -9.59 8.82
N GLY A 54 4.86 -10.79 8.70
CA GLY A 54 4.92 -11.77 9.80
C GLY A 54 5.80 -11.36 10.98
N ARG A 55 6.58 -10.26 10.87
CA ARG A 55 7.36 -9.67 11.96
C ARG A 55 6.60 -8.59 12.73
N LEU A 56 5.43 -8.18 12.26
CA LEU A 56 4.61 -7.19 12.95
C LEU A 56 4.13 -7.75 14.28
N LYS A 57 4.16 -6.91 15.30
CA LYS A 57 3.77 -7.30 16.67
C LYS A 57 2.28 -7.07 16.86
N CYS A 58 1.48 -8.00 16.40
CA CYS A 58 0.03 -8.03 16.58
C CYS A 58 -0.46 -9.48 16.68
N MET A 59 -1.60 -9.69 17.33
CA MET A 59 -2.34 -10.95 17.31
C MET A 59 -3.00 -11.19 15.96
N ASP A 60 -3.57 -10.15 15.37
CA ASP A 60 -4.17 -10.20 14.04
C ASP A 60 -4.28 -8.80 13.44
N ALA A 61 -4.30 -8.72 12.12
CA ALA A 61 -4.52 -7.46 11.42
C ALA A 61 -5.12 -7.71 10.03
N ILE A 62 -5.86 -6.72 9.53
CA ILE A 62 -6.26 -6.65 8.12
C ILE A 62 -5.75 -5.34 7.54
N ILE A 63 -4.77 -5.43 6.64
CA ILE A 63 -4.06 -4.29 6.04
C ILE A 63 -4.39 -4.23 4.56
N ASP A 64 -4.66 -3.04 4.04
CA ASP A 64 -4.92 -2.81 2.62
C ASP A 64 -3.75 -2.06 1.97
N GLY A 65 -3.47 -2.40 0.71
CA GLY A 65 -2.32 -1.85 0.01
C GLY A 65 -2.28 -2.23 -1.47
N GLU A 66 -1.23 -1.74 -2.14
CA GLU A 66 -0.93 -2.01 -3.54
C GLU A 66 0.43 -2.69 -3.67
N ILE A 67 0.49 -3.82 -4.37
CA ILE A 67 1.75 -4.45 -4.75
C ILE A 67 2.21 -3.90 -6.09
N VAL A 68 3.46 -3.43 -6.15
CA VAL A 68 4.05 -2.77 -7.31
C VAL A 68 5.47 -3.30 -7.60
N VAL A 69 5.94 -2.97 -8.81
CA VAL A 69 7.36 -2.98 -9.16
C VAL A 69 7.75 -1.57 -9.59
N LEU A 70 8.88 -1.06 -9.10
CA LEU A 70 9.41 0.23 -9.54
C LEU A 70 10.32 0.04 -10.76
N ALA A 71 10.20 0.96 -11.72
CA ALA A 71 11.18 1.15 -12.78
C ALA A 71 12.43 1.85 -12.23
N ASP A 72 13.48 1.96 -13.04
CA ASP A 72 14.73 2.64 -12.67
C ASP A 72 14.51 4.13 -12.34
N SER A 73 13.42 4.73 -12.85
CA SER A 73 12.99 6.09 -12.51
C SER A 73 12.37 6.21 -11.12
N GLY A 74 12.12 5.10 -10.42
CA GLY A 74 11.43 5.07 -9.13
C GLY A 74 9.89 5.09 -9.22
N VAL A 75 9.32 5.12 -10.43
CA VAL A 75 7.87 5.10 -10.66
C VAL A 75 7.37 3.66 -10.76
N SER A 76 6.20 3.37 -10.18
CA SER A 76 5.55 2.06 -10.31
C SER A 76 5.19 1.75 -11.77
N SER A 77 5.47 0.54 -12.23
CA SER A 77 5.17 0.09 -13.58
C SER A 77 4.40 -1.23 -13.57
N PHE A 78 3.13 -1.17 -14.00
CA PHE A 78 2.30 -2.37 -14.12
C PHE A 78 2.84 -3.35 -15.16
N ALA A 79 3.42 -2.86 -16.26
CA ALA A 79 4.05 -3.72 -17.26
C ALA A 79 5.23 -4.53 -16.68
N LEU A 80 6.09 -3.90 -15.86
CA LEU A 80 7.17 -4.60 -15.16
C LEU A 80 6.64 -5.58 -14.12
N LEU A 81 5.60 -5.19 -13.37
CA LEU A 81 4.93 -6.07 -12.40
C LEU A 81 4.38 -7.32 -13.08
N GLN A 82 3.70 -7.18 -14.21
CA GLN A 82 3.18 -8.31 -14.99
C GLN A 82 4.29 -9.20 -15.55
N ALA A 83 5.38 -8.60 -16.04
CA ALA A 83 6.55 -9.34 -16.53
C ALA A 83 7.21 -10.15 -15.40
N ASP A 84 7.45 -9.54 -14.25
CA ASP A 84 8.08 -10.18 -13.09
C ASP A 84 7.17 -11.29 -12.52
N LEU A 85 5.86 -11.04 -12.42
CA LEU A 85 4.88 -12.05 -12.00
C LEU A 85 4.83 -13.24 -12.97
N SER A 86 4.85 -12.98 -14.28
CA SER A 86 4.86 -14.05 -15.31
C SER A 86 6.15 -14.86 -15.28
N ALA A 87 7.29 -14.21 -15.01
CA ALA A 87 8.59 -14.83 -14.83
C ALA A 87 8.77 -15.50 -13.46
N ARG A 88 7.78 -15.40 -12.55
CA ARG A 88 7.86 -15.88 -11.16
C ARG A 88 9.05 -15.30 -10.38
N ARG A 89 9.45 -14.06 -10.70
CA ARG A 89 10.39 -13.30 -9.85
C ARG A 89 9.66 -12.86 -8.59
N THR A 90 10.38 -12.77 -7.47
CA THR A 90 9.80 -12.45 -6.15
C THR A 90 10.59 -11.39 -5.37
N ASP A 91 11.70 -10.91 -5.93
CA ASP A 91 12.71 -10.06 -5.27
C ASP A 91 12.48 -8.55 -5.47
N ARG A 92 11.58 -8.17 -6.39
CA ARG A 92 11.32 -6.77 -6.77
C ARG A 92 9.96 -6.23 -6.32
N PHE A 93 9.12 -7.08 -5.73
CA PHE A 93 7.79 -6.68 -5.31
C PHE A 93 7.86 -5.84 -4.05
N LEU A 94 7.19 -4.69 -4.10
CA LEU A 94 6.97 -3.82 -2.95
C LEU A 94 5.48 -3.74 -2.66
N TYR A 95 5.12 -3.82 -1.39
CA TYR A 95 3.76 -3.65 -0.91
C TYR A 95 3.62 -2.29 -0.21
N TYR A 96 3.01 -1.35 -0.91
CA TYR A 96 2.66 -0.04 -0.37
C TYR A 96 1.33 -0.12 0.35
N VAL A 97 1.36 -0.14 1.68
CA VAL A 97 0.18 -0.25 2.54
C VAL A 97 -0.36 1.14 2.89
N PHE A 98 -1.67 1.32 2.80
CA PHE A 98 -2.30 2.65 2.94
C PHE A 98 -3.50 2.70 3.88
N ASP A 99 -4.02 1.56 4.36
CA ASP A 99 -5.14 1.51 5.30
C ASP A 99 -5.06 0.28 6.23
N LEU A 100 -5.63 0.38 7.43
CA LEU A 100 -5.72 -0.67 8.44
C LEU A 100 -7.19 -0.83 8.85
N MET A 101 -7.76 -2.00 8.57
CA MET A 101 -9.17 -2.28 8.78
C MET A 101 -9.44 -3.06 10.07
N ARG A 102 -8.45 -3.79 10.59
CA ARG A 102 -8.55 -4.55 11.83
C ARG A 102 -7.19 -4.59 12.51
N LEU A 103 -7.18 -4.55 13.84
CA LEU A 103 -5.98 -4.76 14.66
C LEU A 103 -6.37 -5.39 15.99
N ASP A 104 -5.72 -6.49 16.37
CA ASP A 104 -5.82 -7.14 17.69
C ASP A 104 -7.27 -7.35 18.16
N GLY A 105 -8.12 -7.86 17.26
CA GLY A 105 -9.53 -8.11 17.52
C GLY A 105 -10.47 -6.97 17.14
N GLU A 106 -9.99 -5.73 17.11
CA GLU A 106 -10.80 -4.52 16.91
C GLU A 106 -11.04 -4.21 15.43
N ASP A 107 -12.30 -3.94 15.05
CA ASP A 107 -12.68 -3.48 13.71
C ASP A 107 -12.54 -1.97 13.62
N LEU A 108 -11.59 -1.49 12.83
CA LEU A 108 -11.26 -0.07 12.72
C LEU A 108 -12.04 0.63 11.60
N ARG A 109 -12.88 -0.07 10.82
CA ARG A 109 -13.55 0.51 9.64
C ARG A 109 -14.54 1.62 9.98
N THR A 110 -14.98 1.70 11.24
CA THR A 110 -15.83 2.78 11.75
C THR A 110 -15.03 4.04 12.10
N GLU A 111 -13.72 3.91 12.29
CA GLU A 111 -12.86 5.02 12.69
C GLU A 111 -12.51 5.92 11.49
N PRO A 112 -12.22 7.22 11.73
CA PRO A 112 -11.74 8.14 10.71
C PRO A 112 -10.50 7.61 9.99
N LEU A 113 -10.39 7.85 8.67
CA LEU A 113 -9.25 7.39 7.86
C LEU A 113 -7.90 7.83 8.44
N VAL A 114 -7.82 9.06 8.96
CA VAL A 114 -6.59 9.57 9.59
C VAL A 114 -6.16 8.69 10.77
N GLU A 115 -7.11 8.27 11.61
CA GLU A 115 -6.84 7.42 12.77
C GLU A 115 -6.41 6.02 12.36
N ARG A 116 -7.05 5.45 11.32
CA ARG A 116 -6.62 4.16 10.75
C ARG A 116 -5.22 4.21 10.15
N LYS A 117 -4.87 5.29 9.45
CA LYS A 117 -3.52 5.49 8.91
C LYS A 117 -2.48 5.69 10.01
N GLN A 118 -2.83 6.39 11.09
CA GLN A 118 -1.94 6.54 12.24
C GLN A 118 -1.70 5.18 12.91
N ALA A 119 -2.75 4.39 13.17
CA ALA A 119 -2.63 3.06 13.72
C ALA A 119 -1.80 2.12 12.82
N LEU A 120 -1.94 2.23 11.50
CA LEU A 120 -1.09 1.51 10.53
C LEU A 120 0.38 1.90 10.67
N GLN A 121 0.67 3.20 10.74
CA GLN A 121 2.03 3.70 10.87
C GLN A 121 2.68 3.24 12.19
N ASP A 122 1.92 3.27 13.28
CA ASP A 122 2.37 2.81 14.60
C ASP A 122 2.64 1.30 14.60
N LEU A 123 1.77 0.50 13.97
CA LEU A 123 1.95 -0.95 13.81
C LEU A 123 3.21 -1.28 13.00
N LEU A 124 3.46 -0.58 11.90
CA LEU A 124 4.66 -0.76 11.09
C LEU A 124 5.91 -0.35 11.88
N GLY A 125 5.84 0.72 12.68
CA GLY A 125 6.98 1.28 13.38
C GLY A 125 8.14 1.64 12.43
N LYS A 126 9.37 1.64 12.95
CA LYS A 126 10.55 1.95 12.13
C LYS A 126 10.91 0.76 11.22
N GLN A 127 10.79 0.97 9.91
CA GLN A 127 11.16 -0.03 8.90
C GLN A 127 12.59 0.19 8.38
N PRO A 128 13.31 -0.88 8.00
CA PRO A 128 14.55 -0.76 7.23
C PRO A 128 14.30 -0.10 5.87
N ASP A 129 15.29 0.63 5.34
CA ASP A 129 15.18 1.31 4.03
C ASP A 129 14.91 0.33 2.87
N ASN A 130 15.35 -0.92 3.01
CA ASN A 130 15.13 -1.99 2.04
C ASN A 130 13.88 -2.84 2.32
N SER A 131 12.97 -2.39 3.20
CA SER A 131 11.74 -3.14 3.48
C SER A 131 10.86 -3.27 2.24
N ALA A 132 10.37 -4.49 2.01
CA ALA A 132 9.39 -4.79 0.98
C ALA A 132 7.98 -4.28 1.36
N VAL A 133 7.72 -4.00 2.64
CA VAL A 133 6.47 -3.41 3.12
C VAL A 133 6.71 -1.95 3.46
N ARG A 134 5.98 -1.06 2.81
CA ARG A 134 6.20 0.39 2.90
C ARG A 134 4.89 1.09 3.20
N PHE A 135 4.92 2.01 4.16
CA PHE A 135 3.78 2.89 4.38
C PHE A 135 3.63 3.85 3.19
N SER A 136 2.44 3.89 2.61
CA SER A 136 2.06 4.93 1.66
C SER A 136 1.54 6.13 2.42
N ASP A 137 2.42 7.12 2.53
CA ASP A 137 2.08 8.39 3.17
C ASP A 137 0.99 9.13 2.39
N HIS A 138 0.40 10.11 3.07
CA HIS A 138 -0.61 11.00 2.56
C HIS A 138 -0.11 12.43 2.74
N PHE A 139 -0.40 13.28 1.76
CA PHE A 139 -0.04 14.68 1.81
C PHE A 139 -1.26 15.50 2.22
N ALA A 140 -1.10 16.34 3.23
CA ALA A 140 -2.07 17.37 3.62
C ALA A 140 -1.93 18.66 2.77
N GLU A 141 -1.10 18.62 1.71
CA GLU A 141 -0.96 19.73 0.78
C GLU A 141 -2.21 19.86 -0.12
N PRO A 142 -2.54 21.07 -0.61
CA PRO A 142 -3.65 21.24 -1.55
C PRO A 142 -3.48 20.31 -2.75
N GLY A 143 -4.49 19.50 -3.08
CA GLY A 143 -4.38 18.44 -4.08
C GLY A 143 -3.90 18.88 -5.46
N LYS A 144 -4.09 20.15 -5.84
CA LYS A 144 -3.53 20.72 -7.08
C LYS A 144 -1.99 20.73 -7.07
N VAL A 145 -1.38 21.11 -5.94
CA VAL A 145 0.07 21.13 -5.76
C VAL A 145 0.61 19.70 -5.83
N MET A 146 -0.05 18.77 -5.14
CA MET A 146 0.33 17.36 -5.14
C MET A 146 0.18 16.71 -6.52
N LEU A 147 -0.89 17.01 -7.27
CA LEU A 147 -1.08 16.57 -8.65
C LEU A 147 -0.01 17.14 -9.59
N GLU A 148 0.35 18.43 -9.46
CA GLU A 148 1.43 19.04 -10.24
C GLU A 148 2.79 18.39 -9.94
N HIS A 149 3.08 18.09 -8.68
CA HIS A 149 4.28 17.37 -8.27
C HIS A 149 4.28 15.93 -8.80
N ALA A 150 3.15 15.23 -8.70
CA ALA A 150 2.98 13.88 -9.23
C ALA A 150 3.25 13.84 -10.74
N CYS A 151 2.68 14.78 -11.50
CA CYS A 151 2.93 14.93 -12.94
C CYS A 151 4.41 15.20 -13.24
N ARG A 152 5.09 16.08 -12.49
CA ARG A 152 6.53 16.37 -12.68
C ARG A 152 7.42 15.17 -12.39
N MET A 153 7.02 14.32 -11.45
CA MET A 153 7.72 13.08 -11.08
C MET A 153 7.36 11.90 -12.00
N GLY A 154 6.48 12.11 -12.99
CA GLY A 154 6.01 11.05 -13.88
C GLY A 154 5.12 10.01 -13.18
N LEU A 155 4.56 10.34 -12.01
CA LEU A 155 3.61 9.48 -11.31
C LEU A 155 2.30 9.43 -12.10
N GLU A 156 1.60 8.30 -12.02
CA GLU A 156 0.37 8.06 -12.79
C GLU A 156 -0.76 9.03 -12.41
N GLY A 157 -0.76 9.48 -11.16
CA GLY A 157 -1.74 10.41 -10.63
C GLY A 157 -1.81 10.34 -9.11
N ILE A 158 -2.97 10.73 -8.58
CA ILE A 158 -3.20 10.86 -7.15
C ILE A 158 -4.55 10.26 -6.79
N VAL A 159 -4.69 9.77 -5.58
CA VAL A 159 -5.97 9.33 -5.00
C VAL A 159 -6.35 10.32 -3.92
N SER A 160 -7.54 10.91 -4.03
CA SER A 160 -8.10 11.78 -2.99
C SER A 160 -9.15 10.99 -2.20
N LYS A 161 -8.98 10.93 -0.88
CA LYS A 161 -9.87 10.24 0.05
C LYS A 161 -10.52 11.24 1.00
#